data_AF-A0A0M9DWG9-F1
#
_entry.id   AF-A0A0M9DWG9-F1
#
_cell.length_a   1.000
_cell.length_b   1.000
_cell.length_c   1.000
_cell.angle_alpha   90.00
_cell.angle_beta   90.00
_cell.angle_gamma   90.00
#
_symmetry.space_group_name_H-M   'P 1'
#
loop_
_entity.id
_entity.type
_entity.pdbx_description
1 polymer ?
#
loop_
_entity_poly.entity_id
_entity_poly.type
_entity_poly.pdbx_seq_one_letter_code
_entity_poly.pdbx_strand_id
1 'polypeptide(L)' 'MSTRKSYYRINRNQICFVRFILEAYEGIALMRTINAKKGIIEIMTAPGCENDVDEILHSLSQSIKMIPINGEQYNDE' A
#
# COMPACT_ATOMS: atom_id res chain seq x y z
N MET A 1 5.62 -15.70 -12.08
CA MET A 1 5.96 -14.61 -11.16
C MET A 1 4.68 -13.86 -10.87
N SER A 2 4.29 -13.75 -9.60
CA SER A 2 2.97 -13.20 -9.20
C SER A 2 3.17 -11.95 -8.35
N THR A 3 2.35 -10.93 -8.59
CA THR A 3 2.30 -9.70 -7.79
C THR A 3 1.89 -9.99 -6.35
N ARG A 4 2.64 -9.49 -5.37
CA ARG A 4 2.25 -9.57 -3.96
C ARG A 4 1.25 -8.46 -3.64
N LYS A 5 0.09 -8.83 -3.12
CA LYS A 5 -0.92 -7.90 -2.61
C LYS A 5 -0.79 -7.76 -1.10
N SER A 6 -0.84 -6.52 -0.62
CA SER A 6 -0.89 -6.19 0.79
C SER A 6 -1.92 -5.10 1.05
N TYR A 7 -2.53 -5.12 2.23
CA TYR A 7 -3.63 -4.23 2.56
C TYR A 7 -3.34 -3.52 3.87
N TYR A 8 -3.60 -2.22 3.88
CA TYR A 8 -3.37 -1.38 5.04
C TYR A 8 -4.54 -0.47 5.30
N ARG A 9 -4.78 -0.23 6.58
CA ARG A 9 -5.57 0.89 7.06
C ARG A 9 -4.64 2.03 7.48
N ILE A 10 -4.85 3.18 6.87
CA ILE A 10 -4.14 4.43 7.17
C ILE A 10 -5.13 5.54 7.53
N ASN A 11 -4.64 6.68 8.01
CA ASN A 11 -5.49 7.87 8.09
C ASN A 11 -5.86 8.30 6.67
N ARG A 12 -7.15 8.56 6.40
CA ARG A 12 -7.64 8.96 5.07
C ARG A 12 -6.91 10.18 4.49
N ASN A 13 -6.45 11.11 5.33
CA ASN A 13 -5.71 12.30 4.91
C ASN A 13 -4.29 11.97 4.40
N GLN A 14 -3.80 10.77 4.68
CA GLN A 14 -2.49 10.28 4.25
C GLN A 14 -2.56 9.49 2.94
N ILE A 15 -3.75 9.19 2.40
CA ILE A 15 -3.90 8.38 1.17
C ILE A 15 -3.12 8.98 0.01
N CYS A 16 -3.29 10.28 -0.25
CA CYS A 16 -2.58 10.95 -1.33
C CYS A 16 -1.08 11.02 -1.08
N PHE A 17 -0.66 11.22 0.18
CA PHE A 17 0.76 11.26 0.55
C PHE A 17 1.44 9.91 0.30
N VAL A 18 0.86 8.81 0.79
CA VAL A 18 1.40 7.46 0.58
C VAL A 18 1.44 7.10 -0.89
N ARG A 19 0.37 7.41 -1.64
CA ARG A 19 0.34 7.21 -3.09
C ARG A 19 1.48 7.94 -3.78
N PHE A 20 1.68 9.21 -3.43
CA PHE A 20 2.73 10.04 -4.04
C PHE A 20 4.12 9.47 -3.78
N ILE A 21 4.40 8.99 -2.56
CA ILE A 21 5.69 8.35 -2.25
C ILE A 21 5.87 7.07 -3.06
N LEU A 22 4.85 6.20 -3.13
CA LEU A 22 4.96 4.96 -3.91
C LEU A 22 5.11 5.21 -5.41
N GLU A 23 4.36 6.17 -5.98
CA GLU A 23 4.42 6.52 -7.41
C GLU A 23 5.75 7.21 -7.79
N ALA A 24 6.47 7.79 -6.84
CA ALA A 24 7.82 8.33 -7.07
C ALA A 24 8.85 7.23 -7.38
N TYR A 25 8.56 5.97 -7.01
CA TYR A 25 9.36 4.81 -7.38
C TYR A 25 8.66 4.06 -8.52
N GLU A 26 8.99 4.43 -9.75
CA GLU A 26 8.35 3.84 -10.94
C GLU A 26 8.62 2.32 -11.02
N GLY A 27 7.58 1.56 -11.33
CA GLY A 27 7.69 0.13 -11.68
C GLY A 27 7.81 -0.85 -10.51
N ILE A 28 7.90 -0.40 -9.25
CA ILE A 28 8.06 -1.31 -8.10
C ILE A 28 6.75 -1.67 -7.40
N ALA A 29 5.76 -0.77 -7.41
CA ALA A 29 4.47 -1.01 -6.79
C ALA A 29 3.36 -0.11 -7.38
N LEU A 30 2.11 -0.58 -7.25
CA LEU A 30 0.90 0.20 -7.54
C LEU A 30 0.04 0.29 -6.28
N MET A 31 -0.61 1.43 -6.07
CA MET A 31 -1.51 1.64 -4.92
C MET A 31 -2.95 1.95 -5.35
N ARG A 32 -3.89 1.13 -4.90
CA ARG A 32 -5.34 1.37 -5.05
C ARG A 32 -5.96 1.79 -3.73
N THR A 33 -6.88 2.73 -3.79
CA THR A 33 -7.72 3.09 -2.64
C THR A 33 -8.99 2.26 -2.70
N ILE A 34 -9.11 1.30 -1.80
CA ILE A 34 -10.28 0.42 -1.70
C ILE A 34 -11.44 1.17 -1.02
N ASN A 35 -11.15 1.88 0.08
CA ASN A 35 -12.17 2.65 0.78
C ASN A 35 -11.58 3.95 1.36
N ALA A 36 -11.80 5.07 0.66
CA ALA A 36 -11.30 6.37 1.07
C ALA A 36 -11.86 6.83 2.43
N LYS A 37 -13.12 6.50 2.75
CA LYS A 37 -13.74 6.88 4.03
C LYS A 37 -13.09 6.16 5.21
N LYS A 38 -12.80 4.86 5.05
CA LYS A 38 -12.17 4.02 6.09
C LYS A 38 -10.63 4.10 6.09
N GLY A 39 -10.04 4.69 5.05
CA GLY A 39 -8.59 4.77 4.87
C GLY A 39 -7.96 3.44 4.46
N ILE A 40 -8.68 2.61 3.68
CA ILE A 40 -8.22 1.28 3.29
C ILE A 40 -7.59 1.35 1.91
N ILE A 41 -6.37 0.82 1.81
CA ILE A 41 -5.55 0.82 0.60
C ILE A 41 -5.05 -0.59 0.29
N GLU A 42 -4.88 -0.89 -0.99
CA GLU A 42 -4.22 -2.08 -1.52
C GLU A 42 -2.90 -1.63 -2.16
N ILE A 43 -1.82 -2.34 -1.86
CA ILE A 43 -0.52 -2.18 -2.48
C ILE A 43 -0.19 -3.47 -3.22
N MET A 44 0.07 -3.33 -4.52
CA MET A 44 0.45 -4.39 -5.44
C MET A 44 1.93 -4.24 -5.76
N THR A 45 2.76 -5.13 -5.22
CA THR A 45 4.21 -5.11 -5.42
C THR A 45 4.59 -5.87 -6.69
N ALA A 46 5.39 -5.26 -7.54
CA ALA A 46 5.94 -5.90 -8.72
C ALA A 46 6.82 -7.10 -8.31
N PRO A 47 6.79 -8.21 -9.07
CA PRO A 47 7.60 -9.38 -8.74
C PRO A 47 9.09 -9.04 -8.76
N GLY A 48 9.81 -9.39 -7.70
CA GLY A 48 11.24 -9.11 -7.55
C GLY A 48 11.56 -7.76 -6.90
N CYS A 49 10.54 -6.95 -6.57
CA CYS A 49 10.70 -5.66 -5.88
C CYS A 49 10.19 -5.70 -4.43
N GLU A 50 9.99 -6.89 -3.85
CA GLU A 50 9.39 -7.05 -2.53
C GLU A 50 10.21 -6.36 -1.44
N ASN A 51 11.53 -6.50 -1.49
CA ASN A 51 12.44 -5.89 -0.51
C ASN A 51 12.41 -4.35 -0.60
N ASP A 52 12.49 -3.78 -1.80
CA ASP A 52 12.45 -2.32 -2.00
C ASP A 52 11.15 -1.73 -1.46
N VAL A 53 10.02 -2.38 -1.76
CA VAL A 53 8.71 -1.94 -1.27
C VAL A 53 8.60 -2.10 0.24
N ASP A 54 9.08 -3.21 0.80
CA ASP A 54 9.03 -3.43 2.25
C ASP A 54 9.90 -2.40 3.00
N GLU A 55 11.04 -1.98 2.46
CA GLU A 55 11.86 -0.88 3.01
C GLU A 55 11.12 0.47 2.97
N ILE A 56 10.47 0.79 1.85
CA ILE A 56 9.67 2.02 1.71
C ILE A 56 8.53 2.03 2.73
N LEU A 57 7.79 0.91 2.85
CA LEU A 57 6.69 0.78 3.79
C LEU A 57 7.17 0.83 5.24
N HIS A 58 8.32 0.23 5.53
CA HIS A 58 8.94 0.33 6.85
C HIS A 58 9.24 1.78 7.21
N SER A 59 9.90 2.52 6.31
CA SER A 59 10.21 3.94 6.49
C SER A 59 8.94 4.79 6.67
N LEU A 60 7.94 4.59 5.82
CA LEU A 60 6.64 5.26 5.93
C LEU A 60 5.97 4.98 7.29
N SER A 61 5.99 3.73 7.76
CA SER A 61 5.37 3.34 9.04
C SER A 61 5.95 4.06 10.26
N GLN A 62 7.17 4.60 10.16
CA GLN A 62 7.77 5.42 11.23
C GLN A 62 7.16 6.82 11.31
N SER A 63 6.63 7.34 10.20
CA SER A 63 6.05 8.69 10.11
C SER A 63 4.53 8.69 10.10
N ILE A 64 3.92 7.61 9.60
CA ILE A 64 2.47 7.46 9.48
C ILE A 64 1.99 6.15 10.09
N LYS A 65 0.84 6.20 10.76
CA LYS A 65 0.22 5.00 11.31
C LYS A 65 -0.37 4.15 10.18
N MET A 66 0.29 3.04 9.88
CA MET A 66 -0.16 2.02 8.93
C MET A 66 -0.47 0.72 9.68
N ILE A 67 -1.72 0.26 9.61
CA ILE A 67 -2.15 -0.96 10.29
C ILE A 67 -2.40 -2.02 9.21
N PRO A 68 -1.67 -3.15 9.19
CA PRO A 68 -1.95 -4.22 8.26
C PRO A 68 -3.35 -4.79 8.53
N ILE A 69 -4.09 -5.10 7.48
CA ILE A 69 -5.42 -5.72 7.57
C ILE A 69 -5.52 -6.92 6.62
N ASN A 70 -6.42 -7.85 6.92
CA ASN A 70 -6.69 -8.97 6.03
C ASN A 70 -7.47 -8.49 4.79
N GLY A 71 -6.88 -8.74 3.62
CA GLY A 71 -7.42 -8.35 2.32
C GLY A 71 -8.60 -9.18 1.82
N GLU A 72 -8.80 -10.38 2.37
CA GLU A 72 -9.84 -11.32 1.92
C GLU A 72 -11.27 -10.76 2.05
N GLN A 73 -11.43 -9.70 2.83
CA GLN A 73 -12.71 -9.02 3.07
C GLN A 73 -12.99 -7.87 2.07
N TYR A 74 -12.07 -7.64 1.13
CA TYR A 74 -12.10 -6.51 0.18
C TYR A 74 -11.72 -6.93 -1.25
N ASN A 75 -11.72 -8.23 -1.53
CA ASN A 75 -11.75 -8.73 -2.90
C ASN A 75 -13.17 -8.46 -3.42
N ASP A 76 -13.41 -7.27 -3.96
CA ASP A 76 -14.57 -7.03 -4.82
C ASP A 76 -14.48 -8.00 -6.03
N GLU A 77 -15.66 -8.56 -6.34
CA GLU A 77 -16.07 -9.50 -7.37
C GLU A 77 -15.29 -9.49 -8.71
#